data_AF-A0A9P6XWV1-F1
#
_entry.id   AF-A0A9P6XWV1-F1
#
_cell.length_a   1.000
_cell.length_b   1.000
_cell.length_c   1.000
_cell.angle_alpha   90.00
_cell.angle_beta   90.00
_cell.angle_gamma   90.00
#
_symmetry.space_group_name_H-M   'P 1'
#
loop_
_entity.id
_entity.type
_entity.pdbx_description
1 polymer ?
#
loop_
_entity_poly.entity_id
_entity_poly.type
_entity_poly.pdbx_seq_one_letter_code
_entity_poly.pdbx_strand_id
1 'polypeptide(L)'
;MAAPAVHLRRLRPRRGCGSPPPRRCRRCPAGAGRAGRARRWWSRRPLSGRAVLNLGGIANVTLLAPGPPARGFDTGPANVFLDAWCQRHLGQPYDADGRWAATGQVVAPLLEQLIASEPWFALPPPKSTGRDRFNLQWLDDRLAAA
;
A
#
# COMPACT_ATOMS: atom_id res chain seq x y z
N MET A 1 4.10 -28.86 -8.54
CA MET A 1 3.84 -27.56 -9.20
C MET A 1 4.53 -26.48 -8.38
N ALA A 2 5.58 -25.85 -8.89
CA ALA A 2 6.37 -24.87 -8.14
C ALA A 2 5.72 -23.49 -8.20
N ALA A 3 5.46 -22.88 -7.04
CA ALA A 3 5.02 -21.48 -6.97
C ALA A 3 6.13 -20.57 -7.53
N PRO A 4 5.81 -19.60 -8.41
CA PRO A 4 6.83 -18.72 -8.95
C PRO A 4 7.39 -17.82 -7.85
N ALA A 5 8.71 -17.78 -7.73
CA ALA A 5 9.41 -16.93 -6.77
C ALA A 5 9.07 -15.45 -7.02
N VAL A 6 8.32 -14.84 -6.11
CA VAL A 6 7.97 -13.42 -6.16
C VAL A 6 9.20 -12.59 -5.78
N HIS A 7 9.86 -11.98 -6.76
CA HIS A 7 10.97 -11.06 -6.51
C HIS A 7 10.42 -9.68 -6.10
N LEU A 8 10.26 -9.46 -4.80
CA LEU A 8 9.87 -8.17 -4.24
C LEU A 8 11.08 -7.20 -4.25
N ARG A 9 11.22 -6.39 -5.29
CA ARG A 9 12.20 -5.30 -5.31
C ARG A 9 11.55 -4.02 -4.79
N ARG A 10 11.99 -3.55 -3.61
CA ARG A 10 11.64 -2.23 -3.08
C ARG A 10 12.09 -1.15 -4.07
N LEU A 11 11.13 -0.41 -4.64
CA LEU A 11 11.44 0.75 -5.47
C LEU A 11 12.05 1.82 -4.54
N ARG A 12 13.36 2.08 -4.67
CA ARG A 12 14.00 3.18 -3.92
C ARG A 12 13.43 4.52 -4.42
N PRO A 13 12.99 5.43 -3.55
CA PRO A 13 12.70 6.79 -3.95
C PRO A 13 14.00 7.44 -4.45
N ARG A 14 13.99 7.98 -5.68
CA ARG A 14 15.10 8.80 -6.16
C ARG A 14 15.13 10.08 -5.33
N ARG A 15 16.25 10.33 -4.65
CA ARG A 15 16.53 11.62 -4.01
C ARG A 15 16.59 12.70 -5.10
N GLY A 16 15.92 13.83 -4.82
CA GLY A 16 16.25 15.15 -5.37
C GLY A 16 15.87 15.42 -6.82
N CYS A 17 14.66 15.96 -7.05
CA CYS A 17 14.42 16.95 -8.09
C CYS A 17 13.49 18.02 -7.52
N GLY A 18 14.06 19.12 -7.02
CA GLY A 18 13.29 20.33 -6.73
C GLY A 18 12.57 20.78 -8.01
N SER A 19 11.27 20.99 -7.92
CA SER A 19 10.44 21.55 -9.00
C SER A 19 9.69 22.76 -8.45
N PRO A 20 9.75 23.94 -9.08
CA PRO A 20 8.89 25.07 -8.72
C PRO A 20 7.44 24.76 -9.14
N PRO A 21 6.42 25.46 -8.58
CA PRO A 21 5.01 25.14 -8.82
C PRO A 21 4.63 25.36 -10.30
N PRO A 22 3.70 24.56 -10.86
CA PRO A 22 3.45 24.60 -12.29
C PRO A 22 2.64 25.83 -12.68
N ARG A 23 3.21 26.69 -13.53
CA ARG A 23 2.43 27.62 -14.37
C ARG A 23 1.67 26.80 -15.42
N ARG A 24 0.36 27.07 -15.53
CA ARG A 24 -0.60 26.34 -16.37
C ARG A 24 -0.30 26.57 -17.86
N CYS A 25 0.33 25.59 -18.52
CA CYS A 25 0.56 25.64 -19.97
C CYS A 25 -0.77 25.43 -20.71
N ARG A 26 -1.25 26.44 -21.44
CA ARG A 26 -2.56 26.48 -22.13
C ARG A 26 -2.61 25.70 -23.46
N ARG A 27 -1.75 24.68 -23.68
CA ARG A 27 -1.68 24.00 -24.98
C ARG A 27 -1.44 22.48 -24.88
N CYS A 28 -2.20 21.79 -24.03
CA CYS A 28 -2.34 20.32 -24.09
C CYS A 28 -3.79 19.98 -24.48
N PRO A 29 -4.03 19.11 -25.49
CA PRO A 29 -5.33 18.51 -25.68
C PRO A 29 -5.68 17.67 -24.45
N ALA A 30 -6.94 17.72 -24.01
CA ALA A 30 -7.41 17.06 -22.81
C ALA A 30 -7.10 15.55 -22.84
N GLY A 31 -6.57 15.00 -21.74
CA GLY A 31 -6.67 13.56 -21.47
C GLY A 31 -5.39 12.72 -21.32
N ALA A 32 -4.18 13.29 -21.27
CA ALA A 32 -2.96 12.49 -21.01
C ALA A 32 -2.42 12.72 -19.59
N GLY A 33 -3.11 12.13 -18.59
CA GLY A 33 -2.65 12.08 -17.20
C GLY A 33 -1.29 11.37 -17.08
N ARG A 34 -0.55 11.67 -16.02
CA ARG A 34 0.85 11.31 -15.73
C ARG A 34 1.22 9.81 -15.75
N ALA A 35 0.31 8.92 -16.16
CA ALA A 35 0.50 7.47 -16.28
C ALA A 35 1.44 7.03 -17.42
N GLY A 36 1.66 7.87 -18.43
CA GLY A 36 2.45 7.49 -19.61
C GLY A 36 3.94 7.20 -19.36
N ARG A 37 4.54 7.74 -18.29
CA ARG A 37 5.98 7.59 -18.03
C ARG A 37 6.35 6.39 -17.16
N ALA A 38 5.44 5.89 -16.32
CA ALA A 38 5.68 4.71 -15.49
C ALA A 38 5.73 3.41 -16.32
N ARG A 39 4.91 3.29 -17.38
CA ARG A 39 4.92 2.13 -18.30
C ARG A 39 6.28 1.87 -18.94
N ARG A 40 7.07 2.92 -19.19
CA ARG A 40 8.31 2.83 -19.99
C ARG A 40 9.50 2.19 -19.25
N TRP A 41 9.46 2.10 -17.92
CA TRP A 41 10.58 1.54 -17.13
C TRP A 41 10.57 0.02 -17.04
N TRP A 42 9.43 -0.64 -17.30
CA TRP A 42 9.24 -2.06 -16.98
C TRP A 42 9.61 -3.00 -18.13
N SER A 43 9.78 -2.46 -19.35
CA SER A 43 9.79 -3.22 -20.60
C SER A 43 11.15 -3.81 -21.01
N ARG A 44 12.20 -3.73 -20.19
CA ARG A 44 13.57 -4.13 -20.58
C ARG A 44 13.99 -5.54 -20.17
N ARG A 45 13.12 -6.33 -19.55
CA ARG A 45 13.42 -7.74 -19.18
C ARG A 45 12.20 -8.62 -19.42
N PRO A 46 12.38 -9.88 -19.87
CA PRO A 46 11.29 -10.84 -19.95
C PRO A 46 10.54 -10.87 -18.63
N LEU A 47 9.21 -10.86 -18.71
CA LEU A 47 8.34 -10.83 -17.54
C LEU A 47 8.39 -12.21 -16.87
N SER A 48 9.40 -12.53 -16.06
CA SER A 48 9.14 -13.47 -14.96
C SER A 48 8.03 -12.85 -14.09
N GLY A 49 7.12 -13.64 -13.50
CA GLY A 49 5.99 -13.11 -12.73
C GLY A 49 6.44 -12.04 -11.71
N ARG A 50 5.82 -10.85 -11.73
CA ARG A 50 6.13 -9.70 -10.86
C ARG A 50 4.90 -9.31 -10.07
N ALA A 51 5.13 -8.80 -8.87
CA ALA A 51 4.13 -8.10 -8.07
C ALA A 51 4.59 -6.67 -7.80
N VAL A 52 3.69 -5.71 -7.91
CA VAL A 52 3.88 -4.32 -7.49
C VAL A 52 3.01 -4.10 -6.28
N LEU A 53 3.64 -3.79 -5.14
CA LEU A 53 2.96 -3.49 -3.89
C LEU A 53 3.00 -1.98 -3.64
N ASN A 54 1.83 -1.36 -3.53
CA ASN A 54 1.67 0.03 -3.11
C ASN A 54 1.26 0.06 -1.63
N LEU A 55 1.95 0.87 -0.82
CA LEU A 55 1.68 1.06 0.60
C LEU A 55 1.21 2.50 0.87
N GLY A 56 -0.07 2.75 0.64
CA GLY A 56 -0.73 4.00 1.02
C GLY A 56 -1.39 3.87 2.40
N GLY A 57 -2.53 4.55 2.60
CA GLY A 57 -3.38 4.26 3.77
C GLY A 57 -3.91 2.82 3.71
N ILE A 58 -4.35 2.40 2.53
CA ILE A 58 -4.67 1.01 2.17
C ILE A 58 -3.57 0.48 1.25
N ALA A 59 -3.14 -0.76 1.48
CA ALA A 59 -2.20 -1.45 0.61
C ALA A 59 -2.92 -2.16 -0.54
N ASN A 60 -2.31 -2.13 -1.71
CA ASN A 60 -2.78 -2.86 -2.87
C ASN A 60 -1.64 -3.53 -3.62
N VAL A 61 -1.96 -4.68 -4.23
CA VAL A 61 -1.01 -5.44 -5.04
C VAL A 61 -1.48 -5.50 -6.48
N THR A 62 -0.56 -5.31 -7.42
CA THR A 62 -0.76 -5.58 -8.84
C THR A 62 0.15 -6.72 -9.28
N LEU A 63 -0.44 -7.83 -9.72
CA LEU A 63 0.22 -9.02 -10.23
C LEU A 63 0.37 -8.93 -11.75
N LEU A 64 1.60 -9.06 -12.23
CA LEU A 64 2.00 -8.98 -13.64
C LEU A 64 2.64 -10.31 -14.04
N ALA A 65 2.00 -11.07 -14.93
CA ALA A 65 2.52 -12.32 -15.46
C ALA A 65 2.48 -12.33 -17.00
N PRO A 66 3.35 -13.09 -17.70
CA PRO A 66 3.24 -13.31 -19.15
C PRO A 66 1.97 -14.05 -19.50
N GLY A 67 1.24 -13.57 -20.49
CA GLY A 67 0.01 -14.20 -20.97
C GLY A 67 -1.23 -13.50 -20.46
N PRO A 68 -1.64 -13.68 -19.18
CA PRO A 68 -2.90 -13.13 -18.70
C PRO A 68 -2.78 -11.61 -18.44
N PRO A 69 -3.92 -10.90 -18.44
CA PRO A 69 -3.95 -9.48 -18.08
C PRO A 69 -3.48 -9.27 -16.63
N ALA A 70 -3.00 -8.05 -16.36
CA ALA A 70 -2.65 -7.64 -15.01
C ALA A 70 -3.86 -7.76 -14.08
N ARG A 71 -3.64 -8.30 -12.87
CA ARG A 71 -4.67 -8.43 -11.83
C ARG A 71 -4.27 -7.60 -10.62
N GLY A 72 -5.22 -6.98 -9.94
CA GLY A 72 -4.92 -6.26 -8.72
C GLY A 72 -6.08 -6.26 -7.73
N PHE A 73 -5.74 -6.15 -6.46
CA PHE A 73 -6.69 -6.11 -5.35
C PHE A 73 -6.05 -5.44 -4.14
N ASP A 74 -6.90 -4.97 -3.23
CA ASP A 74 -6.45 -4.43 -1.96
C ASP A 74 -6.11 -5.56 -0.99
N THR A 75 -5.01 -5.41 -0.25
CA THR A 75 -4.57 -6.37 0.76
C THR A 75 -5.05 -6.00 2.16
N GLY A 76 -5.45 -4.74 2.37
CA GLY A 76 -5.96 -4.25 3.66
C GLY A 76 -5.31 -2.95 4.12
N PRO A 77 -5.45 -2.58 5.40
CA PRO A 77 -4.84 -1.39 5.96
C PRO A 77 -3.32 -1.47 5.89
N ALA A 78 -2.68 -0.34 5.60
CA ALA A 78 -1.25 -0.14 5.71
C ALA A 78 -0.98 1.04 6.63
N ASN A 79 -0.71 2.23 6.09
CA ASN A 79 -0.36 3.37 6.94
C ASN A 79 -1.57 3.99 7.65
N VAL A 80 -2.81 3.63 7.30
CA VAL A 80 -4.01 4.25 7.92
C VAL A 80 -4.03 4.11 9.44
N PHE A 81 -3.66 2.94 9.97
CA PHE A 81 -3.58 2.72 11.42
C PHE A 81 -2.31 3.30 12.01
N LEU A 82 -1.17 3.16 11.33
CA LEU A 82 0.11 3.69 11.80
C LEU A 82 0.06 5.22 11.96
N ASP A 83 -0.44 5.91 10.94
CA ASP A 83 -0.56 7.37 10.93
C ASP A 83 -1.53 7.84 12.03
N ALA A 84 -2.68 7.18 12.16
CA ALA A 84 -3.67 7.51 13.19
C ALA A 84 -3.13 7.26 14.61
N TRP A 85 -2.38 6.17 14.81
CA TRP A 85 -1.76 5.84 16.10
C TRP A 85 -0.64 6.81 16.46
N CYS A 86 0.19 7.21 15.49
CA CYS A 86 1.21 8.25 15.67
C CYS A 86 0.58 9.59 16.05
N GLN A 87 -0.50 9.96 15.36
CA GLN A 87 -1.20 11.21 15.64
C GLN A 87 -1.77 11.21 17.06
N ARG A 88 -2.33 10.08 17.51
CA ARG A 88 -2.90 9.93 18.85
C ARG A 88 -1.86 9.99 19.96
N HIS A 89 -0.73 9.27 19.82
CA HIS A 89 0.21 9.08 20.93
C HIS A 89 1.43 10.01 20.89
N LEU A 90 1.83 10.46 19.71
CA LEU A 90 3.01 11.30 19.52
C LEU A 90 2.66 12.72 19.04
N GLY A 91 1.41 12.96 18.65
CA GLY A 91 1.00 14.20 17.99
C GLY A 91 1.64 14.41 16.61
N GLN A 92 2.26 13.37 16.06
CA GLN A 92 2.95 13.40 14.77
C GLN A 92 2.07 12.78 13.68
N PRO A 93 2.12 13.30 12.43
CA PRO A 93 1.24 12.82 11.37
C PRO A 93 1.54 11.39 10.90
N TYR A 94 2.77 10.87 11.12
CA TYR A 94 3.19 9.52 10.76
C TYR A 94 4.48 9.12 11.49
N ASP A 95 4.82 7.83 11.46
CA ASP A 95 6.10 7.30 11.97
C ASP A 95 7.21 7.42 10.90
N ALA A 96 8.12 8.37 11.09
CA ALA A 96 9.22 8.59 10.17
C ALA A 96 10.19 7.40 10.15
N ASP A 97 10.35 6.79 8.97
CA ASP A 97 11.17 5.59 8.73
C ASP A 97 10.79 4.36 9.58
N GLY A 98 9.61 4.35 10.23
CA GLY A 98 9.22 3.27 11.14
C GLY A 98 10.04 3.24 12.44
N ARG A 99 10.64 4.37 12.83
CA ARG A 99 11.54 4.44 14.00
C ARG A 99 10.80 4.17 15.29
N TRP A 100 9.61 4.71 15.45
CA TRP A 100 8.84 4.51 16.67
C TRP A 100 8.36 3.05 16.78
N ALA A 101 7.80 2.50 15.70
CA ALA A 101 7.39 1.10 15.63
C ALA A 101 8.56 0.15 15.92
N ALA A 102 9.77 0.46 15.44
CA ALA A 102 10.97 -0.34 15.68
C ALA A 102 11.43 -0.38 17.16
N THR A 103 10.96 0.55 18.00
CA THR A 103 11.20 0.51 19.45
C THR A 103 10.25 -0.41 20.21
N GLY A 104 9.12 -0.78 19.58
CA GLY A 104 8.10 -1.64 20.18
C GLY A 104 8.37 -3.12 19.97
N GLN A 105 7.48 -3.94 20.53
CA GLN A 105 7.40 -5.37 20.28
C GLN A 105 6.02 -5.73 19.74
N VAL A 106 5.97 -6.68 18.80
CA VAL A 106 4.70 -7.17 18.26
C VAL A 106 4.00 -8.02 19.33
N VAL A 107 2.80 -7.62 19.72
CA VAL A 107 1.91 -8.42 20.57
C VAL A 107 1.19 -9.44 19.68
N ALA A 108 1.78 -10.62 19.51
CA ALA A 108 1.28 -11.64 18.58
C ALA A 108 -0.20 -12.04 18.80
N PRO A 109 -0.67 -12.27 20.05
CA PRO A 109 -2.08 -12.61 20.29
C PRO A 109 -3.05 -11.51 19.83
N LEU A 110 -2.68 -10.24 20.05
CA LEU A 110 -3.48 -9.11 19.59
C LEU A 110 -3.52 -9.04 18.06
N LEU A 111 -2.38 -9.24 17.39
CA LEU A 111 -2.32 -9.25 15.93
C LEU A 111 -3.21 -10.37 15.33
N GLU A 112 -3.14 -11.57 15.90
CA GLU A 112 -3.96 -12.70 15.47
C GLU A 112 -5.46 -12.41 15.66
N GLN A 113 -5.85 -11.84 16.80
CA GLN A 113 -7.23 -11.41 17.06
C GLN A 113 -7.70 -10.35 16.06
N LEU A 114 -6.87 -9.35 15.75
CA LEU A 114 -7.21 -8.30 14.78
C LEU A 114 -7.45 -8.88 13.38
N ILE A 115 -6.65 -9.88 12.97
CA ILE A 115 -6.83 -10.56 11.68
C ILE A 115 -8.08 -11.45 11.71
N ALA A 116 -8.29 -12.21 12.78
CA ALA A 116 -9.42 -13.13 12.91
C ALA A 116 -10.78 -12.42 13.02
N SER A 117 -10.81 -11.23 13.64
CA SER A 117 -12.03 -10.45 13.87
C SER A 117 -12.58 -9.70 12.65
N GLU A 118 -11.93 -9.77 11.50
CA GLU A 118 -12.39 -9.09 10.28
C GLU A 118 -12.46 -10.06 9.08
N PRO A 119 -13.69 -10.54 8.76
CA PRO A 119 -13.92 -11.49 7.67
C PRO A 119 -13.43 -10.99 6.30
N TRP A 120 -13.29 -9.67 6.09
CA TRP A 120 -12.77 -9.12 4.84
C TRP A 120 -11.38 -9.64 4.47
N PHE A 121 -10.53 -9.94 5.45
CA PHE A 121 -9.20 -10.49 5.20
C PHE A 121 -9.27 -11.84 4.49
N ALA A 122 -10.28 -12.67 4.80
CA ALA A 122 -10.48 -13.99 4.20
C ALA A 122 -11.13 -13.97 2.81
N LEU A 123 -11.70 -12.84 2.36
CA LEU A 123 -12.34 -12.76 1.05
C LEU A 123 -11.35 -13.01 -0.10
N PRO A 124 -11.73 -13.77 -1.15
CA PRO A 124 -10.90 -13.94 -2.34
C PRO A 124 -10.88 -12.66 -3.18
N PRO A 125 -9.81 -12.41 -3.96
CA PRO A 125 -9.82 -11.39 -5.01
C PRO A 125 -10.87 -11.70 -6.10
N PRO A 126 -11.45 -10.69 -6.78
CA PRO A 126 -11.16 -9.26 -6.65
C PRO A 126 -11.85 -8.65 -5.43
N LYS A 127 -11.09 -7.90 -4.62
CA LYS A 127 -11.60 -7.15 -3.48
C LYS A 127 -10.94 -5.78 -3.36
N SER A 128 -11.71 -4.84 -2.84
CA SER A 128 -11.34 -3.45 -2.62
C SER A 128 -11.82 -3.02 -1.23
N THR A 129 -11.14 -2.05 -0.64
CA THR A 129 -11.50 -1.47 0.66
C THR A 129 -10.98 -0.04 0.79
N GLY A 130 -11.40 0.63 1.84
CA GLY A 130 -11.06 2.01 2.10
C GLY A 130 -11.05 2.35 3.59
N ARG A 131 -10.99 3.66 3.83
CA ARG A 131 -11.07 4.26 5.17
C ARG A 131 -12.49 4.20 5.75
N ASP A 132 -13.47 3.85 4.94
CA ASP A 132 -14.84 3.56 5.38
C ASP A 132 -14.88 2.32 6.29
N ARG A 133 -14.11 1.28 5.96
CA ARG A 133 -14.00 0.07 6.77
C ARG A 133 -12.86 0.12 7.77
N PHE A 134 -11.66 0.43 7.30
CA PHE A 134 -10.46 0.45 8.13
C PHE A 134 -10.16 1.88 8.60
N ASN A 135 -10.73 2.23 9.75
CA ASN A 135 -10.54 3.52 10.41
C ASN A 135 -10.19 3.36 11.89
N LEU A 136 -9.93 4.48 12.57
CA LEU A 136 -9.52 4.46 13.96
C LEU A 136 -10.60 3.90 14.90
N GLN A 137 -11.89 4.11 14.58
CA GLN A 137 -12.99 3.52 15.35
C GLN A 137 -12.96 1.99 15.29
N TRP A 138 -12.77 1.41 14.09
CA TRP A 138 -12.61 -0.03 13.91
C TRP A 138 -11.49 -0.62 14.77
N LEU A 139 -10.39 0.14 14.93
CA LEU A 139 -9.24 -0.26 15.73
C LEU A 139 -9.57 -0.16 17.23
N ASP A 140 -10.19 0.93 17.65
CA ASP A 140 -10.59 1.17 19.04
C ASP A 140 -11.55 0.09 19.55
N ASP A 141 -12.56 -0.26 18.76
CA ASP A 141 -13.54 -1.29 19.11
C ASP A 141 -12.87 -2.64 19.36
N ARG A 142 -11.80 -2.95 18.62
CA ARG A 142 -11.07 -4.22 18.73
C ARG A 142 -10.03 -4.22 19.84
N LEU A 143 -9.42 -3.08 20.13
CA LEU A 143 -8.52 -2.93 21.27
C LEU A 143 -9.29 -2.96 22.59
N ALA A 144 -10.52 -2.46 22.62
CA ALA A 144 -11.39 -2.55 23.81
C ALA A 144 -11.90 -3.98 24.08
N ALA A 145 -11.93 -4.82 23.05
CA ALA A 145 -12.34 -6.22 23.13
C ALA A 145 -11.17 -7.19 23.32
N ALA A 146 -9.93 -6.69 23.45
CA ALA A 146 -8.70 -7.48 23.59
C ALA A 146 -8.19 -7.52 25.05
#